data_AF-A0A423CYY1-F1
#
_entry.id   AF-A0A423CYY1-F1
#
_cell.length_a   1.000
_cell.length_b   1.000
_cell.length_c   1.000
_cell.angle_alpha   90.00
_cell.angle_beta   90.00
_cell.angle_gamma   90.00
#
_symmetry.space_group_name_H-M   'P 1'
#
loop_
_entity.id
_entity.type
_entity.pdbx_description
1 polymer ?
#
loop_
_entity_poly.entity_id
_entity_poly.type
_entity_poly.pdbx_seq_one_letter_code
_entity_poly.pdbx_strand_id
1 'polypeptide(L)'
;MPTENRSSNTEQMVSVPMSTLEKCLRDANLVRFTCDKHVLLLQDLLSQSAAQHQDEPVAWVIFDNGFIDDHTTDKDLADGWCEQGLEVSALYTHADAGEVERLRNELAGTVAECQRRRNSCADLIAECDTLRAQLAEQNALLRGTSLMLKSIAHKLDGFHRDFPGQWCGYLDRALGGAKHQYGVIEAALSASAEQSAPVERGPWQPITAPGQVQEGDWLSFTVAGGFICAQARLIINPGTPREEIIYNRQKNHYFVTSMAIDGTSTHKGVLVAKAQV
;
A
#
# COMPACT_ATOMS: atom_id res chain seq x y z
N MET A 1 -3.08 -9.27 -70.99
CA MET A 1 -3.78 -9.87 -69.85
C MET A 1 -3.50 -9.00 -68.63
N PRO A 2 -4.50 -8.53 -67.88
CA PRO A 2 -4.25 -7.86 -66.62
C PRO A 2 -4.22 -8.90 -65.49
N THR A 3 -3.14 -8.93 -64.72
CA THR A 3 -3.00 -9.69 -63.48
C THR A 3 -3.53 -8.84 -62.32
N GLU A 4 -4.77 -9.11 -61.89
CA GLU A 4 -5.32 -8.58 -60.64
C GLU A 4 -4.72 -9.36 -59.45
N ASN A 5 -3.67 -8.81 -58.85
CA ASN A 5 -3.25 -9.20 -57.49
C ASN A 5 -4.13 -8.44 -56.49
N ARG A 6 -5.14 -9.11 -55.93
CA ARG A 6 -5.90 -8.64 -54.77
C ARG A 6 -5.36 -9.34 -53.52
N SER A 7 -4.32 -8.79 -52.88
CA SER A 7 -4.00 -9.15 -51.50
C SER A 7 -4.95 -8.38 -50.58
N SER A 8 -6.02 -9.07 -50.20
CA SER A 8 -7.04 -8.56 -49.29
C SER A 8 -6.65 -8.85 -47.84
N ASN A 9 -5.53 -8.28 -47.38
CA ASN A 9 -5.18 -8.28 -45.95
C ASN A 9 -5.76 -7.01 -45.29
N THR A 10 -7.06 -7.03 -45.04
CA THR A 10 -7.65 -6.18 -44.00
C THR A 10 -7.29 -6.78 -42.65
N GLU A 11 -6.11 -6.43 -42.17
CA GLU A 11 -5.62 -6.64 -40.81
C GLU A 11 -6.64 -6.08 -39.81
N GLN A 12 -7.49 -6.95 -39.23
CA GLN A 12 -8.06 -6.68 -37.92
C GLN A 12 -6.98 -7.01 -36.88
N MET A 13 -5.94 -6.17 -36.81
CA MET A 13 -5.15 -6.10 -35.60
C MET A 13 -6.10 -5.65 -34.50
N VAL A 14 -6.35 -6.52 -33.52
CA VAL A 14 -6.95 -6.13 -32.24
C VAL A 14 -5.91 -5.29 -31.50
N SER A 15 -5.66 -4.09 -32.01
CA SER A 15 -4.85 -3.10 -31.34
C SER A 15 -5.70 -2.59 -30.19
N VAL A 16 -5.26 -2.88 -28.97
CA VAL A 16 -5.78 -2.13 -27.81
C VAL A 16 -5.36 -0.69 -28.09
N PRO A 17 -6.30 0.25 -28.32
CA PRO A 17 -5.93 1.61 -28.64
C PRO A 17 -5.07 2.15 -27.50
N MET A 18 -3.89 2.69 -27.79
CA MET A 18 -2.98 3.18 -26.77
C MET A 18 -3.67 4.21 -25.86
N SER A 19 -4.63 4.95 -26.41
CA SER A 19 -5.53 5.84 -25.66
C SER A 19 -6.33 5.14 -24.56
N THR A 20 -6.75 3.90 -24.77
CA THR A 20 -7.48 3.08 -23.79
C THR A 20 -6.54 2.61 -22.68
N LEU A 21 -5.33 2.19 -23.03
CA LEU A 21 -4.29 1.80 -22.08
C LEU A 21 -3.86 2.99 -21.21
N GLU A 22 -3.57 4.13 -21.85
CA GLU A 22 -3.20 5.37 -21.17
C GLU A 22 -4.33 5.91 -20.29
N LYS A 23 -5.59 5.74 -20.71
CA LYS A 23 -6.74 6.10 -19.87
C LYS A 23 -6.83 5.22 -18.64
N CYS A 24 -6.68 3.90 -18.79
CA CYS A 24 -6.61 2.97 -17.66
C CYS A 24 -5.44 3.30 -16.71
N LEU A 25 -4.26 3.63 -17.24
CA LEU A 25 -3.09 4.02 -16.44
C LEU A 25 -3.28 5.38 -15.74
N ARG A 26 -3.89 6.37 -16.41
CA ARG A 26 -4.23 7.66 -15.80
C ARG A 26 -5.26 7.52 -14.70
N ASP A 27 -6.30 6.73 -14.92
CA ASP A 27 -7.38 6.51 -13.95
C ASP A 27 -6.89 5.67 -12.75
N ALA A 28 -6.01 4.68 -12.99
CA ALA A 28 -5.36 3.90 -11.93
C ALA A 28 -4.39 4.73 -11.06
N ASN A 29 -3.75 5.77 -11.63
CA ASN A 29 -2.88 6.67 -10.88
C ASN A 29 -3.67 7.73 -10.08
N LEU A 30 -4.90 8.06 -10.49
CA LEU A 30 -5.74 9.03 -9.78
C LEU A 30 -6.50 8.44 -8.59
N VAL A 31 -6.86 7.15 -8.65
CA VAL A 31 -7.57 6.46 -7.58
C VAL A 31 -6.65 5.40 -6.99
N ARG A 32 -6.11 5.70 -5.81
CA ARG A 32 -5.18 4.83 -5.06
C ARG A 32 -5.77 3.50 -4.58
N PHE A 33 -7.01 3.22 -4.94
CA PHE A 33 -7.63 1.91 -4.91
C PHE A 33 -7.91 1.56 -6.36
N THR A 34 -7.28 0.52 -6.87
CA THR A 34 -7.65 -0.13 -8.13
C THR A 34 -9.16 -0.36 -8.14
N CYS A 35 -9.93 0.55 -8.75
CA CYS A 35 -11.36 0.35 -8.91
C CYS A 35 -11.54 -0.90 -9.77
N ASP A 36 -12.30 -1.87 -9.24
CA ASP A 36 -12.56 -3.18 -9.86
C ASP A 36 -12.93 -3.09 -11.34
N LYS A 37 -13.57 -1.98 -11.76
CA LYS A 37 -13.88 -1.72 -13.18
C LYS A 37 -12.67 -1.72 -14.11
N HIS A 38 -11.52 -1.18 -13.71
CA HIS A 38 -10.34 -1.11 -14.59
C HIS A 38 -9.61 -2.46 -14.66
N VAL A 39 -9.60 -3.21 -13.56
CA VAL A 39 -9.07 -4.58 -13.54
C VAL A 39 -9.95 -5.50 -14.38
N LEU A 40 -11.28 -5.38 -14.26
CA LEU A 40 -12.23 -6.13 -15.09
C LEU A 40 -12.13 -5.75 -16.57
N LEU A 41 -11.97 -4.46 -16.91
CA LEU A 41 -11.74 -4.01 -18.29
C LEU A 41 -10.43 -4.55 -18.87
N LEU A 42 -9.35 -4.56 -18.08
CA LEU A 42 -8.07 -5.15 -18.49
C LEU A 42 -8.18 -6.67 -18.62
N GLN A 43 -8.90 -7.35 -17.72
CA GLN A 43 -9.18 -8.77 -17.85
C GLN A 43 -10.00 -9.08 -19.10
N ASP A 44 -11.07 -8.32 -19.38
CA ASP A 44 -11.87 -8.50 -20.59
C ASP A 44 -11.05 -8.26 -21.86
N LEU A 45 -10.18 -7.24 -21.86
CA LEU A 45 -9.26 -6.97 -22.97
C LEU A 45 -8.24 -8.09 -23.16
N LEU A 46 -7.68 -8.63 -22.08
CA LEU A 46 -6.73 -9.75 -22.12
C LEU A 46 -7.41 -11.10 -22.41
N SER A 47 -8.71 -11.21 -22.16
CA SER A 47 -9.51 -12.41 -22.43
C SER A 47 -9.96 -12.51 -23.90
N GLN A 48 -9.83 -11.42 -24.66
CA GLN A 48 -9.98 -11.47 -26.11
C GLN A 48 -8.78 -12.23 -26.70
N SER A 49 -9.02 -13.44 -27.19
CA SER A 49 -8.02 -14.14 -28.01
C SER A 49 -7.72 -13.29 -29.23
N ALA A 50 -6.52 -12.73 -29.30
CA ALA A 50 -6.01 -12.19 -30.54
C ALA A 50 -6.08 -13.30 -31.60
N ALA A 51 -6.54 -12.97 -32.81
CA ALA A 51 -6.53 -13.91 -33.93
C ALA A 51 -5.07 -14.33 -34.17
N GLN A 52 -4.71 -15.53 -33.71
CA GLN A 52 -3.38 -16.06 -33.89
C GLN A 52 -3.31 -16.67 -35.29
N HIS A 53 -2.51 -16.08 -36.16
CA HIS A 53 -2.09 -16.70 -37.41
C HIS A 53 -1.19 -17.89 -37.04
N GLN A 54 -1.73 -19.11 -36.96
CA GLN A 54 -1.02 -20.26 -36.38
C GLN A 54 0.10 -20.83 -37.24
N ASP A 55 0.30 -20.34 -38.47
CA ASP A 55 1.24 -20.96 -39.42
C ASP A 55 2.08 -19.93 -40.19
N GLU A 56 1.95 -18.63 -39.90
CA GLU A 56 2.72 -17.58 -40.56
C GLU A 56 3.73 -16.97 -39.59
N PRO A 57 5.02 -16.92 -39.95
CA PRO A 57 6.01 -16.26 -39.12
C PRO A 57 5.72 -14.76 -39.03
N VAL A 58 5.95 -14.19 -37.84
CA VAL A 58 5.68 -12.77 -37.58
C VAL A 58 6.78 -11.88 -38.14
N ALA A 59 7.99 -12.42 -38.22
CA ALA A 59 9.12 -11.79 -38.88
C ALA A 59 10.08 -12.85 -39.40
N TRP A 60 10.99 -12.42 -40.24
CA TRP A 60 12.17 -13.16 -40.67
C TRP A 60 13.40 -12.42 -40.17
N VAL A 61 14.35 -13.16 -39.60
CA VAL A 61 15.59 -12.62 -39.03
C VAL A 61 16.79 -13.21 -39.74
N ILE A 62 17.78 -12.36 -40.01
CA ILE A 62 19.09 -12.77 -40.52
C ILE A 62 20.06 -12.90 -39.35
N PHE A 63 20.82 -13.98 -39.33
CA PHE A 63 21.91 -14.14 -38.38
C PHE A 63 23.26 -13.93 -39.05
N ASP A 64 24.13 -13.15 -38.40
CA ASP A 64 25.55 -13.11 -38.69
C ASP A 64 26.33 -13.49 -37.43
N ASN A 65 27.14 -14.54 -37.52
CA ASN A 65 27.96 -15.07 -36.41
C ASN A 65 27.19 -15.32 -35.10
N GLY A 66 25.92 -15.71 -35.19
CA GLY A 66 25.06 -15.99 -34.02
C GLY A 66 24.39 -14.79 -33.38
N PHE A 67 24.52 -13.59 -33.97
CA PHE A 67 23.77 -12.40 -33.58
C PHE A 67 22.75 -12.04 -34.66
N ILE A 68 21.63 -11.43 -34.27
CA ILE A 68 20.64 -10.90 -35.20
C ILE A 68 21.24 -9.66 -35.86
N ASP A 69 21.44 -9.70 -37.18
CA ASP A 69 21.99 -8.59 -37.96
C ASP A 69 20.86 -7.67 -38.46
N ASP A 70 19.81 -8.27 -39.04
CA ASP A 70 18.63 -7.54 -39.53
C ASP A 70 17.33 -8.38 -39.43
N HIS A 71 16.17 -7.72 -39.56
CA HIS A 71 14.86 -8.37 -39.57
C HIS A 71 13.87 -7.68 -40.53
N THR A 72 12.91 -8.45 -41.04
CA THR A 72 11.82 -7.95 -41.88
C THR A 72 10.50 -8.64 -41.56
N THR A 73 9.40 -7.95 -41.79
CA THR A 73 8.04 -8.53 -41.80
C THR A 73 7.52 -8.75 -43.22
N ASP A 74 8.30 -8.41 -44.24
CA ASP A 74 7.97 -8.64 -45.64
C ASP A 74 8.62 -9.95 -46.12
N LYS A 75 7.77 -10.90 -46.50
CA LYS A 75 8.20 -12.22 -46.98
C LYS A 75 9.03 -12.13 -48.26
N ASP A 76 8.69 -11.21 -49.17
CA ASP A 76 9.39 -11.10 -50.45
C ASP A 76 10.82 -10.60 -50.24
N LEU A 77 11.02 -9.72 -49.24
CA LEU A 77 12.36 -9.27 -48.85
C LEU A 77 13.18 -10.41 -48.20
N ALA A 78 12.54 -11.22 -47.36
CA ALA A 78 13.16 -12.39 -46.74
C ALA A 78 13.58 -13.45 -47.77
N ASP A 79 12.73 -13.71 -48.78
CA ASP A 79 13.04 -14.61 -49.89
C ASP A 79 14.25 -14.07 -50.70
N GLY A 80 14.32 -12.74 -50.92
CA GLY A 80 15.46 -12.10 -51.57
C GLY A 80 16.77 -12.20 -50.79
N TRP A 81 16.73 -12.25 -49.45
CA TRP A 81 17.91 -12.53 -48.61
C TRP A 81 18.36 -13.99 -48.70
N CYS A 82 17.41 -14.94 -48.71
CA CYS A 82 17.69 -16.35 -48.95
C CYS A 82 18.39 -16.57 -50.30
N GLU A 83 17.92 -15.91 -51.38
CA GLU A 83 18.54 -16.01 -52.71
C GLU A 83 19.99 -15.47 -52.75
N GLN A 84 20.32 -14.51 -51.88
CA GLN A 84 21.68 -14.00 -51.71
C GLN A 84 22.59 -14.91 -50.87
N GLY A 85 22.06 -16.01 -50.34
CA GLY A 85 22.78 -16.97 -49.51
C GLY A 85 22.91 -16.57 -48.04
N LEU A 86 22.08 -15.63 -47.56
CA LEU A 86 22.02 -15.28 -46.13
C LEU A 86 21.19 -16.30 -45.36
N GLU A 87 21.58 -16.59 -44.11
CA GLU A 87 20.85 -17.50 -43.22
C GLU A 87 19.64 -16.78 -42.61
N VAL A 88 18.48 -16.93 -43.24
CA VAL A 88 17.22 -16.38 -42.78
C VAL A 88 16.45 -17.43 -41.99
N SER A 89 16.02 -17.11 -40.77
CA SER A 89 15.08 -17.94 -40.02
C SER A 89 13.76 -17.24 -39.78
N ALA A 90 12.69 -18.01 -39.90
CA ALA A 90 11.35 -17.60 -39.53
C ALA A 90 11.24 -17.44 -38.01
N LEU A 91 10.89 -16.24 -37.55
CA LEU A 91 10.63 -15.93 -36.15
C LEU A 91 9.12 -16.10 -35.89
N TYR A 92 8.77 -17.22 -35.29
CA TYR A 92 7.41 -17.47 -34.81
C TYR A 92 7.29 -16.91 -33.38
N THR A 93 6.34 -16.02 -33.14
CA THR A 93 6.09 -15.46 -31.80
C THR A 93 5.18 -16.34 -30.95
N HIS A 94 4.88 -17.57 -31.39
CA HIS A 94 3.96 -18.42 -30.67
C HIS A 94 4.67 -18.94 -29.43
N ALA A 95 4.30 -18.38 -28.27
CA ALA A 95 4.55 -19.06 -27.01
C ALA A 95 3.86 -20.44 -27.09
N ASP A 96 4.57 -21.47 -26.64
CA ASP A 96 4.01 -22.82 -26.56
C ASP A 96 2.63 -22.79 -25.89
N ALA A 97 1.62 -23.37 -26.54
CA ALA A 97 0.24 -23.29 -26.07
C ALA A 97 0.09 -23.89 -24.66
N GLY A 98 0.88 -24.90 -24.33
CA GLY A 98 0.96 -25.49 -22.99
C GLY A 98 1.51 -24.50 -21.97
N GLU A 99 2.58 -23.79 -22.30
CA GLU A 99 3.18 -22.77 -21.44
C GLU A 99 2.23 -21.57 -21.21
N VAL A 100 1.52 -21.12 -22.25
CA VAL A 100 0.51 -20.06 -22.10
C VAL A 100 -0.60 -20.50 -21.14
N GLU A 101 -1.09 -21.73 -21.27
CA GLU A 101 -2.14 -22.25 -20.41
C GLU A 101 -1.63 -22.45 -18.96
N ARG A 102 -0.39 -22.89 -18.79
CA ARG A 102 0.27 -22.96 -17.47
C ARG A 102 0.32 -21.58 -16.80
N LEU A 103 0.79 -20.56 -17.52
CA LEU A 103 0.89 -19.20 -17.02
C LEU A 103 -0.49 -18.58 -16.73
N ARG A 104 -1.50 -18.87 -17.54
CA ARG A 104 -2.90 -18.45 -17.27
C ARG A 104 -3.42 -19.03 -15.96
N ASN A 105 -3.18 -20.31 -15.73
CA ASN A 105 -3.58 -20.98 -14.48
C ASN A 105 -2.82 -20.43 -13.27
N GLU A 106 -1.53 -20.16 -13.40
CA GLU A 106 -0.71 -19.53 -12.36
C GLU A 106 -1.19 -18.10 -12.05
N LEU A 107 -1.48 -17.31 -13.09
CA LEU A 107 -2.04 -15.96 -12.94
C LEU A 107 -3.43 -15.99 -12.28
N ALA A 108 -4.30 -16.93 -12.67
CA ALA A 108 -5.60 -17.09 -12.03
C ALA A 108 -5.47 -17.43 -10.54
N GLY A 109 -4.53 -18.31 -10.18
CA GLY A 109 -4.24 -18.68 -8.79
C GLY A 109 -3.74 -17.50 -7.95
N THR A 110 -2.78 -16.73 -8.47
CA THR A 110 -2.24 -15.54 -7.79
C THR A 110 -3.29 -14.45 -7.61
N VAL A 111 -4.13 -14.20 -8.62
CA VAL A 111 -5.25 -13.26 -8.53
C VAL A 111 -6.24 -13.68 -7.43
N ALA A 112 -6.60 -14.97 -7.38
CA ALA A 112 -7.49 -15.49 -6.34
C ALA A 112 -6.89 -15.37 -4.93
N GLU A 113 -5.57 -15.57 -4.78
CA GLU A 113 -4.89 -15.36 -3.50
C GLU A 113 -4.88 -13.88 -3.08
N CYS A 114 -4.53 -12.97 -3.99
CA CYS A 114 -4.56 -11.53 -3.75
C CYS A 114 -5.97 -11.08 -3.32
N GLN A 115 -7.02 -11.61 -3.96
CA GLN A 115 -8.39 -11.31 -3.58
C GLN A 115 -8.74 -11.81 -2.16
N ARG A 116 -8.32 -13.03 -1.80
CA ARG A 116 -8.52 -13.56 -0.44
C ARG A 116 -7.83 -12.71 0.62
N ARG A 117 -6.58 -12.31 0.39
CA ARG A 117 -5.84 -11.44 1.31
C ARG A 117 -6.51 -10.08 1.45
N ARG A 118 -7.02 -9.51 0.35
CA ARG A 118 -7.77 -8.25 0.36
C ARG A 118 -9.03 -8.35 1.22
N ASN A 119 -9.83 -9.39 1.02
CA ASN A 119 -11.06 -9.61 1.80
C ASN A 119 -10.72 -9.76 3.30
N SER A 120 -9.70 -10.56 3.63
CA SER A 120 -9.24 -10.71 5.01
C SER A 120 -8.79 -9.39 5.64
N CYS A 121 -8.07 -8.53 4.90
CA CYS A 121 -7.73 -7.20 5.38
C CYS A 121 -8.97 -6.32 5.60
N ALA A 122 -9.97 -6.39 4.71
CA ALA A 122 -11.21 -5.64 4.86
C ALA A 122 -11.98 -6.07 6.12
N ASP A 123 -12.06 -7.37 6.38
CA ASP A 123 -12.69 -7.93 7.59
C ASP A 123 -11.97 -7.46 8.86
N LEU A 124 -10.63 -7.50 8.88
CA LEU A 124 -9.83 -7.02 10.02
C LEU A 124 -10.00 -5.52 10.27
N ILE A 125 -10.15 -4.71 9.21
CA ILE A 125 -10.42 -3.27 9.33
C ILE A 125 -11.80 -3.06 9.97
N ALA A 126 -12.82 -3.78 9.49
CA ALA A 126 -14.18 -3.70 10.04
C ALA A 126 -14.22 -4.13 11.52
N GLU A 127 -13.46 -5.16 11.89
CA GLU A 127 -13.29 -5.59 13.28
C GLU A 127 -12.61 -4.50 14.13
N CYS A 128 -11.51 -3.90 13.64
CA CYS A 128 -10.84 -2.80 14.34
C CYS A 128 -11.78 -1.61 14.59
N ASP A 129 -12.59 -1.26 13.61
CA ASP A 129 -13.54 -0.14 13.73
C ASP A 129 -14.66 -0.46 14.71
N THR A 130 -15.11 -1.72 14.75
CA THR A 130 -16.07 -2.20 15.76
C THR A 130 -15.48 -2.12 17.17
N LEU A 131 -14.25 -2.61 17.37
CA LEU A 131 -13.57 -2.55 18.66
C LEU A 131 -13.31 -1.11 19.10
N ARG A 132 -12.94 -0.21 18.20
CA ARG A 132 -12.80 1.23 18.49
C ARG A 132 -14.12 1.86 18.93
N ALA A 133 -15.23 1.51 18.27
CA ALA A 133 -16.55 1.99 18.65
C ALA A 133 -16.95 1.49 20.05
N GLN A 134 -16.73 0.21 20.34
CA GLN A 134 -16.97 -0.37 21.67
C GLN A 134 -16.12 0.30 22.75
N LEU A 135 -14.83 0.55 22.47
CA LEU A 135 -13.93 1.22 23.41
C LEU A 135 -14.35 2.68 23.65
N ALA A 136 -14.83 3.38 22.61
CA ALA A 136 -15.40 4.71 22.73
C ALA A 136 -16.67 4.73 23.60
N GLU A 137 -17.56 3.74 23.42
CA GLU A 137 -18.77 3.58 24.23
C GLU A 137 -18.45 3.29 25.70
N GLN A 138 -17.53 2.35 25.97
CA GLN A 138 -17.06 2.07 27.33
C GLN A 138 -16.46 3.31 27.99
N ASN A 139 -15.64 4.07 27.27
CA ASN A 139 -15.07 5.32 27.76
C ASN A 139 -16.15 6.38 28.05
N ALA A 140 -17.20 6.46 27.24
CA ALA A 140 -18.33 7.35 27.49
C ALA A 140 -19.09 6.95 28.75
N LEU A 141 -19.35 5.65 28.95
CA LEU A 141 -20.00 5.11 30.16
C LEU A 141 -19.17 5.39 31.41
N LEU A 142 -17.86 5.13 31.38
CA LEU A 142 -16.95 5.41 32.49
C LEU A 142 -16.89 6.91 32.84
N ARG A 143 -16.91 7.80 31.85
CA ARG A 143 -17.01 9.24 32.08
C ARG A 143 -18.34 9.62 32.73
N GLY A 144 -19.44 9.01 32.29
CA GLY A 144 -20.76 9.23 32.87
C GLY A 144 -20.85 8.82 34.34
N THR A 145 -20.37 7.62 34.69
CA THR A 145 -20.34 7.14 36.08
C THR A 145 -19.41 7.97 36.95
N SER A 146 -18.25 8.36 36.43
CA SER A 146 -17.30 9.27 37.09
C SER A 146 -17.95 10.61 37.46
N LEU A 147 -18.70 11.24 36.54
CA LEU A 147 -19.44 12.47 36.81
C LEU A 147 -20.56 12.29 37.85
N MET A 148 -21.29 11.18 37.79
CA MET A 148 -22.32 10.85 38.78
C MET A 148 -21.71 10.73 40.19
N LEU A 149 -20.59 10.01 40.32
CA LEU A 149 -19.89 9.84 41.61
C LEU A 149 -19.37 11.17 42.16
N LYS A 150 -18.82 12.05 41.30
CA LYS A 150 -18.45 13.42 41.71
C LYS A 150 -19.64 14.20 42.27
N SER A 151 -20.79 14.12 41.60
CA SER A 151 -22.02 14.79 42.03
C SER A 151 -22.50 14.28 43.40
N ILE A 152 -22.49 12.96 43.60
CA ILE A 152 -22.84 12.35 44.90
C ILE A 152 -21.87 12.81 45.99
N ALA A 153 -20.56 12.78 45.73
CA ALA A 153 -19.55 13.22 46.68
C ALA A 153 -19.75 14.69 47.10
N HIS A 154 -20.04 15.58 46.14
CA HIS A 154 -20.36 16.99 46.43
C HIS A 154 -21.63 17.16 47.27
N LYS A 155 -22.69 16.39 47.00
CA LYS A 155 -23.92 16.42 47.81
C LYS A 155 -23.69 15.95 49.23
N LEU A 156 -22.93 14.86 49.40
CA LEU A 156 -22.57 14.35 50.73
C LEU A 156 -21.71 15.34 51.51
N ASP A 157 -20.77 16.03 50.84
CA ASP A 157 -19.93 17.08 51.44
C ASP A 157 -20.75 18.30 51.89
N GLY A 158 -21.75 18.71 51.09
CA GLY A 158 -22.75 19.72 51.50
C GLY A 158 -23.51 19.29 52.75
N PHE A 159 -24.08 18.08 52.73
CA PHE A 159 -24.84 17.55 53.87
C PHE A 159 -24.00 17.43 55.14
N HIS A 160 -22.73 17.01 55.02
CA HIS A 160 -21.80 16.93 56.14
C HIS A 160 -21.53 18.31 56.78
N ARG A 161 -21.45 19.38 55.97
CA ARG A 161 -21.29 20.75 56.49
C ARG A 161 -22.53 21.25 57.23
N ASP A 162 -23.72 20.91 56.73
CA ASP A 162 -24.99 21.43 57.26
C ASP A 162 -25.45 20.70 58.54
N PHE A 163 -25.02 19.45 58.75
CA PHE A 163 -25.44 18.61 59.88
C PHE A 163 -24.25 18.03 60.67
N PRO A 164 -23.48 18.85 61.40
CA PRO A 164 -22.39 18.36 62.24
C PRO A 164 -22.97 17.58 63.45
N GLY A 165 -22.83 16.25 63.48
CA GLY A 165 -23.42 15.41 64.54
C GLY A 165 -23.34 13.90 64.30
N GLN A 166 -24.23 13.13 64.97
CA GLN A 166 -24.22 11.65 65.06
C GLN A 166 -24.11 10.86 63.73
N TRP A 167 -24.30 11.50 62.58
CA TRP A 167 -24.21 10.86 61.26
C TRP A 167 -22.81 10.91 60.62
N CYS A 168 -21.85 11.67 61.19
CA CYS A 168 -20.51 11.86 60.61
C CYS A 168 -19.80 10.54 60.28
N GLY A 169 -19.85 9.54 61.17
CA GLY A 169 -19.15 8.26 60.94
C GLY A 169 -19.66 7.43 59.74
N TYR A 170 -20.97 7.45 59.47
CA TYR A 170 -21.53 6.76 58.29
C TYR A 170 -21.25 7.55 57.01
N LEU A 171 -21.36 8.87 57.06
CA LEU A 171 -21.09 9.75 55.92
C LEU A 171 -19.61 9.72 55.53
N ASP A 172 -18.69 9.73 56.49
CA ASP A 172 -17.24 9.63 56.25
C ASP A 172 -16.88 8.31 55.58
N ARG A 173 -17.47 7.20 56.01
CA ARG A 173 -17.26 5.89 55.38
C ARG A 173 -17.81 5.84 53.96
N ALA A 174 -18.99 6.41 53.72
CA ALA A 174 -19.59 6.48 52.39
C ALA A 174 -18.77 7.39 51.44
N LEU A 175 -18.32 8.56 51.93
CA LEU A 175 -17.45 9.47 51.19
C LEU A 175 -16.10 8.84 50.88
N GLY A 176 -15.50 8.12 51.84
CA GLY A 176 -14.25 7.39 51.65
C GLY A 176 -14.38 6.32 50.57
N GLY A 177 -15.46 5.52 50.59
CA GLY A 177 -15.76 4.52 49.57
C GLY A 177 -15.94 5.13 48.18
N ALA A 178 -16.72 6.21 48.07
CA ALA A 178 -16.94 6.91 46.80
C ALA A 178 -15.66 7.54 46.23
N LYS A 179 -14.83 8.17 47.07
CA LYS A 179 -13.52 8.73 46.67
C LYS A 179 -12.56 7.65 46.19
N HIS A 180 -12.54 6.50 46.87
CA HIS A 180 -11.71 5.37 46.44
C HIS A 180 -12.15 4.82 45.07
N GLN A 181 -13.45 4.56 44.88
CA GLN A 181 -13.97 4.08 43.59
C GLN A 181 -13.71 5.09 42.46
N TYR A 182 -13.88 6.39 42.74
CA TYR A 182 -13.53 7.45 41.80
C TYR A 182 -12.05 7.38 41.38
N GLY A 183 -11.13 7.27 42.35
CA GLY A 183 -9.69 7.15 42.08
C GLY A 183 -9.32 5.93 41.25
N VAL A 184 -9.98 4.78 41.49
CA VAL A 184 -9.78 3.57 40.68
C VAL A 184 -10.23 3.78 39.23
N ILE A 185 -11.39 4.42 39.01
CA ILE A 185 -11.88 4.73 37.66
C ILE A 185 -10.97 5.74 36.96
N GLU A 186 -10.49 6.77 37.67
CA GLU A 186 -9.60 7.78 37.08
C GLU A 186 -8.22 7.20 36.73
N ALA A 187 -7.68 6.30 37.56
CA ALA A 187 -6.46 5.58 37.28
C ALA A 187 -6.64 4.64 36.07
N ALA A 188 -7.76 3.94 35.97
CA ALA A 188 -8.07 3.09 34.81
C ALA A 188 -8.24 3.91 33.52
N LEU A 189 -8.91 5.07 33.58
CA LEU A 189 -9.04 5.98 32.45
C LEU A 189 -7.68 6.58 32.05
N SER A 190 -6.81 6.91 33.02
CA SER A 190 -5.47 7.42 32.76
C SER A 190 -4.56 6.35 32.17
N ALA A 191 -4.59 5.13 32.69
CA ALA A 191 -3.87 3.99 32.13
C ALA A 191 -4.37 3.62 30.72
N SER A 192 -5.68 3.78 30.45
CA SER A 192 -6.23 3.61 29.10
C SER A 192 -5.84 4.75 28.16
N ALA A 193 -5.57 5.95 28.67
CA ALA A 193 -5.04 7.07 27.88
C ALA A 193 -3.53 6.92 27.63
N GLU A 194 -2.82 6.10 28.42
CA GLU A 194 -1.41 5.74 28.26
C GLU A 194 -1.15 4.69 27.15
N GLN A 195 -2.12 4.40 26.28
CA GLN A 195 -1.86 3.75 24.98
C GLN A 195 -1.15 4.69 24.00
N SER A 196 0.00 5.19 24.44
CA SER A 196 1.21 5.55 23.72
C SER A 196 2.04 6.32 24.74
N ALA A 197 2.42 5.68 25.85
CA ALA A 197 3.54 6.18 26.64
C ALA A 197 4.63 6.58 25.63
N PRO A 198 5.12 7.84 25.65
CA PRO A 198 6.04 8.31 24.64
C PRO A 198 7.22 7.35 24.66
N VAL A 199 7.30 6.48 23.65
CA VAL A 199 8.39 5.53 23.48
C VAL A 199 9.65 6.35 23.65
N GLU A 200 10.44 6.07 24.69
CA GLU A 200 11.64 6.85 24.98
C GLU A 200 12.51 6.80 23.72
N ARG A 201 12.60 7.94 23.04
CA ARG A 201 13.30 8.05 21.77
C ARG A 201 14.76 8.30 22.06
N GLY A 202 15.64 7.62 21.33
CA GLY A 202 17.04 8.03 21.29
C GLY A 202 17.19 9.48 20.80
N PRO A 203 18.38 10.09 20.97
CA PRO A 203 18.65 11.42 20.45
C PRO A 203 18.43 11.46 18.93
N TRP A 204 17.78 12.53 18.46
CA TRP A 204 17.58 12.75 17.02
C TRP A 204 18.91 13.04 16.33
N GLN A 205 19.18 12.31 15.25
CA GLN A 205 20.38 12.47 14.43
C GLN A 205 20.00 12.69 12.97
N PRO A 206 20.66 13.59 12.24
CA PRO A 206 20.42 13.74 10.81
C PRO A 206 20.84 12.48 10.06
N ILE A 207 20.08 12.10 9.03
CA ILE A 207 20.49 11.00 8.15
C ILE A 207 21.61 11.51 7.23
N THR A 208 22.74 10.81 7.22
CA THR A 208 23.94 11.17 6.44
C THR A 208 24.37 10.11 5.43
N ALA A 209 23.84 8.88 5.53
CA ALA A 209 24.10 7.80 4.57
C ALA A 209 22.92 6.81 4.51
N PRO A 210 22.70 6.12 3.37
CA PRO A 210 21.82 4.95 3.32
C PRO A 210 22.24 3.88 4.34
N GLY A 211 21.28 3.12 4.87
CA GLY A 211 21.48 2.05 5.84
C GLY A 211 21.45 2.49 7.31
N GLN A 212 21.29 3.79 7.58
CA GLN A 212 21.23 4.31 8.95
C GLN A 212 19.89 4.08 9.64
N VAL A 213 18.80 3.99 8.87
CA VAL A 213 17.45 3.78 9.38
C VAL A 213 17.15 2.28 9.43
N GLN A 214 16.53 1.83 10.51
CA GLN A 214 16.01 0.47 10.66
C GLN A 214 14.48 0.50 10.81
N GLU A 215 13.83 -0.63 10.51
CA GLU A 215 12.39 -0.76 10.78
C GLU A 215 12.13 -0.55 12.27
N GLY A 216 11.13 0.26 12.59
CA GLY A 216 10.84 0.67 13.95
C GLY A 216 11.49 2.00 14.37
N ASP A 217 12.54 2.48 13.69
CA ASP A 217 13.13 3.78 14.02
C ASP A 217 12.12 4.92 13.81
N TRP A 218 12.23 5.96 14.62
CA TRP A 218 11.43 7.17 14.48
C TRP A 218 12.08 8.13 13.50
N LEU A 219 11.25 8.77 12.68
CA LEU A 219 11.63 9.74 11.67
C LEU A 219 10.95 11.07 11.97
N SER A 220 11.67 12.17 11.75
CA SER A 220 11.17 13.54 11.89
C SER A 220 11.61 14.35 10.67
N PHE A 221 10.67 14.96 9.95
CA PHE A 221 10.96 15.71 8.73
C PHE A 221 9.81 16.68 8.39
N THR A 222 10.05 17.56 7.40
CA THR A 222 9.03 18.49 6.88
C THR A 222 8.66 18.12 5.43
N VAL A 223 7.36 18.08 5.12
CA VAL A 223 6.83 17.91 3.76
C VAL A 223 5.79 19.00 3.50
N ALA A 224 5.94 19.76 2.41
CA ALA A 224 5.02 20.84 2.04
C ALA A 224 4.77 21.86 3.18
N GLY A 225 5.79 22.15 4.00
CA GLY A 225 5.70 23.06 5.15
C GLY A 225 5.09 22.45 6.42
N GLY A 226 4.55 21.24 6.36
CA GLY A 226 4.03 20.51 7.52
C GLY A 226 5.10 19.64 8.18
N PHE A 227 5.20 19.72 9.51
CA PHE A 227 6.03 18.83 10.32
C PHE A 227 5.39 17.44 10.46
N ILE A 228 6.17 16.39 10.24
CA ILE A 228 5.73 14.99 10.36
C ILE A 228 6.72 14.24 11.25
N CYS A 229 6.18 13.48 12.20
CA CYS A 229 6.91 12.50 13.01
C CYS A 229 6.25 11.14 12.82
N ALA A 230 7.00 10.16 12.32
CA ALA A 230 6.45 8.85 11.97
C ALA A 230 7.49 7.74 12.18
N GLN A 231 7.03 6.50 12.34
CA GLN A 231 7.91 5.34 12.48
C GLN A 231 8.22 4.74 11.11
N ALA A 232 9.46 4.35 10.86
CA ALA A 232 9.83 3.54 9.70
C ALA A 232 9.13 2.18 9.80
N ARG A 233 8.29 1.85 8.82
CA ARG A 233 7.47 0.62 8.81
C ARG A 233 8.05 -0.47 7.93
N LEU A 234 8.73 -0.10 6.85
CA LEU A 234 9.35 -1.01 5.90
C LEU A 234 10.50 -0.28 5.22
N ILE A 235 11.59 -0.99 4.98
CA ILE A 235 12.75 -0.48 4.25
C ILE A 235 13.02 -1.37 3.05
N ILE A 236 13.04 -0.78 1.85
CA ILE A 236 13.33 -1.47 0.59
C ILE A 236 14.77 -1.15 0.19
N ASN A 237 15.54 -2.16 -0.22
CA ASN A 237 16.96 -2.05 -0.62
C ASN A 237 17.85 -1.36 0.45
N PRO A 238 17.86 -1.83 1.71
CA PRO A 238 18.59 -1.20 2.79
C PRO A 238 20.09 -1.08 2.47
N GLY A 239 20.69 0.06 2.83
CA GLY A 239 22.12 0.34 2.63
C GLY A 239 22.53 0.67 1.18
N THR A 240 21.58 0.77 0.25
CA THR A 240 21.88 1.10 -1.15
C THR A 240 21.49 2.55 -1.48
N PRO A 241 22.00 3.15 -2.58
CA PRO A 241 21.52 4.46 -3.04
C PRO A 241 20.02 4.50 -3.39
N ARG A 242 19.39 3.33 -3.57
CA ARG A 242 17.96 3.15 -3.82
C ARG A 242 17.21 2.71 -2.56
N GLU A 243 17.76 2.95 -1.38
CA GLU A 243 17.07 2.69 -0.12
C GLU A 243 15.79 3.54 -0.05
N GLU A 244 14.64 2.88 0.09
CA GLU A 244 13.34 3.54 0.24
C GLU A 244 12.78 3.27 1.63
N ILE A 245 12.45 4.34 2.34
CA ILE A 245 11.89 4.27 3.70
C ILE A 245 10.40 4.54 3.64
N ILE A 246 9.58 3.54 3.97
CA ILE A 246 8.12 3.63 4.00
C ILE A 246 7.68 3.86 5.45
N TYR A 247 7.05 5.01 5.72
CA TYR A 247 6.53 5.35 7.07
C TYR A 247 5.01 5.32 7.16
N ASN A 248 4.30 5.34 6.03
CA ASN A 248 2.86 5.11 5.98
C ASN A 248 2.48 4.31 4.74
N ARG A 249 2.33 2.98 4.91
CA ARG A 249 2.01 2.06 3.82
C ARG A 249 0.61 2.29 3.24
N GLN A 250 -0.38 2.65 4.05
CA GLN A 250 -1.75 2.89 3.57
C GLN A 250 -1.83 4.07 2.61
N LYS A 251 -1.01 5.09 2.86
CA LYS A 251 -0.93 6.29 2.02
C LYS A 251 0.30 6.27 1.11
N ASN A 252 0.91 5.12 0.81
CA ASN A 252 2.23 4.97 0.16
C ASN A 252 3.13 6.21 0.36
N HIS A 253 3.34 6.62 1.61
CA HIS A 253 4.26 7.71 1.90
C HIS A 253 5.63 7.10 2.18
N TYR A 254 6.58 7.51 1.35
CA TYR A 254 7.95 7.05 1.39
C TYR A 254 8.88 8.16 0.89
N PHE A 255 10.17 7.98 1.14
CA PHE A 255 11.21 8.76 0.47
C PHE A 255 12.43 7.88 0.21
N VAL A 256 13.21 8.26 -0.79
CA VAL A 256 14.50 7.63 -1.08
C VAL A 256 15.57 8.31 -0.23
N THR A 257 16.37 7.54 0.52
CA THR A 257 17.34 8.08 1.49
C THR A 257 18.37 8.99 0.84
N SER A 258 18.92 8.59 -0.32
CA SER A 258 19.88 9.39 -1.09
C SER A 258 19.32 10.76 -1.47
N MET A 259 18.08 10.80 -1.98
CA MET A 259 17.42 12.07 -2.33
C MET A 259 17.14 12.96 -1.11
N ALA A 260 16.87 12.37 0.06
CA ALA A 260 16.68 13.12 1.29
C ALA A 260 17.99 13.75 1.78
N ILE A 261 19.11 13.02 1.68
CA ILE A 261 20.46 13.49 2.01
C ILE A 261 20.88 14.63 1.06
N ASP A 262 20.69 14.44 -0.25
CA ASP A 262 21.07 15.41 -1.28
C ASP A 262 20.12 16.62 -1.32
N GLY A 263 19.03 16.59 -0.55
CA GLY A 263 18.05 17.67 -0.50
C GLY A 263 17.16 17.78 -1.75
N THR A 264 17.18 16.78 -2.64
CA THR A 264 16.32 16.71 -3.84
C THR A 264 14.94 16.11 -3.54
N SER A 265 14.78 15.41 -2.42
CA SER A 265 13.50 14.90 -1.92
C SER A 265 12.55 16.02 -1.51
N THR A 266 11.25 15.77 -1.57
CA THR A 266 10.20 16.61 -0.95
C THR A 266 10.23 16.59 0.57
N HIS A 267 10.90 15.59 1.16
CA HIS A 267 11.10 15.44 2.60
C HIS A 267 12.38 16.19 3.00
N LYS A 268 12.23 17.27 3.77
CA LYS A 268 13.33 18.15 4.17
C LYS A 268 13.71 17.94 5.63
N GLY A 269 15.01 18.06 5.92
CA GLY A 269 15.55 18.01 7.28
C GLY A 269 15.26 16.69 7.98
N VAL A 270 15.50 15.57 7.30
CA VAL A 270 15.15 14.24 7.83
C VAL A 270 16.10 13.86 8.97
N LEU A 271 15.52 13.69 10.15
CA LEU A 271 16.18 13.19 11.35
C LEU A 271 15.66 11.79 11.67
N VAL A 272 16.52 10.95 12.22
CA VAL A 272 16.21 9.62 12.73
C VAL A 272 16.50 9.54 14.23
N ALA A 273 15.64 8.87 14.98
CA ALA A 273 15.87 8.50 16.37
C ALA A 273 15.67 6.99 16.51
N LYS A 274 16.64 6.31 17.13
CA LYS A 274 16.57 4.85 17.34
C LYS A 274 15.39 4.51 18.24
N ALA A 275 14.63 3.49 17.85
CA ALA A 275 13.70 2.86 18.77
C ALA A 275 14.51 2.18 19.88
N GLN A 276 14.21 2.50 21.14
CA GLN A 276 14.68 1.66 22.23
C GLN A 276 13.96 0.31 22.12
N VAL A 277 14.75 -0.74 21.93
CA VAL A 277 14.29 -2.14 21.95
C VAL A 277 14.11 -2.58 23.40
#